data_AF-A0A368YA39-F1
#
_entry.id   AF-A0A368YA39-F1
#
_cell.length_a   1.000
_cell.length_b   1.000
_cell.length_c   1.000
_cell.angle_alpha   90.00
_cell.angle_beta   90.00
_cell.angle_gamma   90.00
#
_symmetry.space_group_name_H-M   'P 1'
#
loop_
_entity.id
_entity.type
_entity.pdbx_description
1 polymer ?
#
loop_
_entity_poly.entity_id
_entity_poly.type
_entity_poly.pdbx_seq_one_letter_code
_entity_poly.pdbx_strand_id
1 'polypeptide(L)'
;MTTARLQTPAGELRLIRPGGTAGLRAWDAADELLFSAAEPYLADGLRVLVVDDQFGALTLGLACYQPQTVADSATLAHSVLTNASLNPGLPDCPTVLNWRRPPSGPFDLVLLRIPRQAGYLAWLLRWLNSVLAEDGQILAGGMIKHLPDRSVDVFASAVVTEQVLPARKKARVVVCRGGSATLTEWQEQWRGYPVAGLPGPVEALPAVFARDKLDIGTRELLPLIPQAVSRVPPAGRILDLACGNGVLGLSALAGRPGAEVHFSDVSSQAIASVEHNLNRYEGGDCVHLWHQDGIADDLPDYQLILLNPPFHEGGVVGDHIALRLFRDAARHLAPGGRVLMVGNRHLGYHRSLKQYFSSVEQRAASPKFVVFEARNGAV
;
A
#
# COMPACT_ATOMS: atom_id res chain seq x y z
N MET A 1 10.67 18.89 -10.61
CA MET A 1 9.56 18.75 -9.64
C MET A 1 9.25 20.13 -9.07
N THR A 2 7.99 20.51 -8.95
CA THR A 2 7.60 21.82 -8.43
C THR A 2 7.40 21.73 -6.92
N THR A 3 8.18 22.48 -6.14
CA THR A 3 7.97 22.63 -4.70
C THR A 3 6.70 23.43 -4.44
N ALA A 4 5.81 22.92 -3.58
CA ALA A 4 4.64 23.65 -3.08
C ALA A 4 4.89 24.10 -1.64
N ARG A 5 4.38 25.28 -1.28
CA ARG A 5 4.44 25.81 0.09
C ARG A 5 3.13 25.52 0.81
N LEU A 6 3.20 25.07 2.07
CA LEU A 6 2.06 24.78 2.92
C LEU A 6 2.23 25.52 4.24
N GLN A 7 1.21 26.26 4.68
CA GLN A 7 1.19 26.85 6.02
C GLN A 7 0.72 25.80 7.01
N THR A 8 1.46 25.64 8.11
CA THR A 8 1.19 24.65 9.18
C THR A 8 1.30 25.33 10.55
N PRO A 9 0.84 24.68 11.63
CA PRO A 9 1.02 25.19 12.99
C PRO A 9 2.51 25.44 13.36
N ALA A 10 3.44 24.70 12.75
CA ALA A 10 4.88 24.84 12.95
C ALA A 10 5.57 25.84 11.98
N GLY A 11 4.81 26.46 11.07
CA GLY A 11 5.33 27.40 10.06
C GLY A 11 5.15 26.93 8.61
N GLU A 12 5.85 27.58 7.68
CA GLU A 12 5.78 27.25 6.25
C GLU A 12 6.64 26.02 5.92
N LEU A 13 6.02 24.99 5.34
CA LEU A 13 6.71 23.83 4.78
C LEU A 13 6.86 23.94 3.27
N ARG A 14 8.04 23.55 2.77
CA ARG A 14 8.29 23.30 1.35
C ARG A 14 8.22 21.81 1.07
N LEU A 15 7.27 21.39 0.25
CA LEU A 15 7.00 19.97 -0.02
C LEU A 15 7.02 19.69 -1.53
N ILE A 16 7.57 18.53 -1.90
CA ILE A 16 7.50 17.94 -3.24
C ILE A 16 6.74 16.61 -3.19
N ARG A 17 6.10 16.26 -4.30
CA ARG A 17 5.56 14.92 -4.52
C ARG A 17 6.62 14.11 -5.29
N PRO A 18 7.30 13.13 -4.67
CA PRO A 18 8.19 12.24 -5.40
C PRO A 18 7.46 11.55 -6.55
N GLY A 19 8.11 11.43 -7.71
CA GLY A 19 7.52 10.86 -8.92
C GLY A 19 6.37 11.67 -9.57
N GLY A 20 6.01 12.85 -9.05
CA GLY A 20 4.91 13.66 -9.57
C GLY A 20 5.22 14.38 -10.90
N THR A 21 4.21 14.51 -11.75
CA THR A 21 4.22 15.40 -12.92
C THR A 21 3.95 16.86 -12.54
N ALA A 22 4.21 17.79 -13.46
CA ALA A 22 3.95 19.22 -13.23
C ALA A 22 2.48 19.47 -12.86
N GLY A 23 2.26 20.15 -11.72
CA GLY A 23 0.92 20.54 -11.24
C GLY A 23 0.35 19.67 -10.11
N LEU A 24 0.95 18.51 -9.81
CA LEU A 24 0.59 17.71 -8.63
C LEU A 24 1.37 18.19 -7.40
N ARG A 25 0.67 18.37 -6.29
CA ARG A 25 1.25 18.80 -4.99
C ARG A 25 1.38 17.62 -4.05
N ALA A 26 2.27 17.76 -3.07
CA ALA A 26 2.49 16.82 -1.97
C ALA A 26 1.38 16.86 -0.90
N TRP A 27 0.41 17.76 -1.06
CA TRP A 27 -0.65 18.01 -0.11
C TRP A 27 -1.88 18.55 -0.86
N ASP A 28 -3.04 18.43 -0.25
CA ASP A 28 -4.31 18.98 -0.73
C ASP A 28 -5.07 19.74 0.36
N ALA A 29 -6.23 20.30 -0.02
CA ALA A 29 -7.00 21.13 0.90
C ALA A 29 -7.50 20.40 2.14
N ALA A 30 -7.51 19.07 2.15
CA ALA A 30 -7.91 18.33 3.32
C ALA A 30 -6.76 18.24 4.35
N ASP A 31 -5.50 18.37 3.94
CA ASP A 31 -4.38 18.54 4.88
C ASP A 31 -4.46 19.91 5.56
N GLU A 32 -4.71 20.99 4.79
CA GLU A 32 -4.95 22.33 5.35
C GLU A 32 -6.11 22.33 6.36
N LEU A 33 -7.23 21.71 6.00
CA LEU A 33 -8.42 21.68 6.85
C LEU A 33 -8.20 20.85 8.12
N LEU A 34 -7.39 19.79 8.05
CA LEU A 34 -6.99 19.01 9.22
C LEU A 34 -6.15 19.84 10.19
N PHE A 35 -5.21 20.66 9.70
CA PHE A 35 -4.46 21.57 10.58
C PHE A 35 -5.37 22.57 11.27
N SER A 36 -6.26 23.25 10.54
CA SER A 36 -7.20 24.19 11.15
C SER A 36 -8.15 23.53 12.15
N ALA A 37 -8.51 22.26 11.93
CA ALA A 37 -9.31 21.49 12.88
C ALA A 37 -8.51 21.07 14.12
N ALA A 38 -7.19 20.87 13.99
CA ALA A 38 -6.31 20.48 15.08
C ALA A 38 -5.95 21.64 16.01
N GLU A 39 -5.87 22.88 15.51
CA GLU A 39 -5.47 24.08 16.26
C GLU A 39 -6.06 24.17 17.69
N PRO A 40 -7.36 23.94 17.94
CA PRO A 40 -7.94 24.04 19.30
C PRO A 40 -7.48 22.96 20.28
N TYR A 41 -6.94 21.84 19.77
CA TYR A 41 -6.54 20.68 20.55
C TYR A 41 -5.04 20.66 20.82
N LEU A 42 -4.24 21.42 20.07
CA LEU A 42 -2.78 21.38 20.17
C LEU A 42 -2.29 22.04 21.46
N ALA A 43 -1.53 21.28 22.25
CA ALA A 43 -0.91 21.68 23.51
C ALA A 43 0.38 20.90 23.73
N ASP A 44 1.24 21.41 24.62
CA ASP A 44 2.48 20.74 24.99
C ASP A 44 2.20 19.39 25.69
N GLY A 45 2.99 18.37 25.36
CA GLY A 45 2.92 17.05 26.00
C GLY A 45 1.90 16.08 25.42
N LEU A 46 1.15 16.45 24.37
CA LEU A 46 0.21 15.54 23.70
C LEU A 46 0.92 14.41 22.96
N ARG A 47 0.31 13.23 23.02
CA ARG A 47 0.66 12.10 22.16
C ARG A 47 -0.15 12.17 20.88
N VAL A 48 0.50 12.64 19.81
CA VAL A 48 -0.11 12.82 18.50
C VAL A 48 0.16 11.63 17.58
N LEU A 49 -0.88 11.17 16.89
CA LEU A 49 -0.80 10.12 15.87
C LEU A 49 -1.23 10.68 14.51
N VAL A 50 -0.42 10.42 13.49
CA VAL A 50 -0.78 10.69 12.09
C VAL A 50 -0.98 9.37 11.36
N VAL A 51 -2.14 9.21 10.72
CA VAL A 51 -2.52 7.98 10.01
C VAL A 51 -2.73 8.27 8.53
N ASP A 52 -2.04 7.49 7.69
CA ASP A 52 -2.11 7.53 6.21
C ASP A 52 -1.81 8.92 5.60
N ASP A 53 -0.85 9.65 6.17
CA ASP A 53 -0.24 10.78 5.46
C ASP A 53 0.24 10.33 4.07
N GLN A 54 0.15 11.22 3.08
CA GLN A 54 0.45 10.88 1.70
C GLN A 54 1.92 11.12 1.35
N PHE A 55 2.44 12.29 1.74
CA PHE A 55 3.80 12.72 1.37
C PHE A 55 4.52 13.43 2.53
N GLY A 56 4.03 13.29 3.76
CA GLY A 56 4.64 13.86 4.94
C GLY A 56 4.13 15.25 5.31
N ALA A 57 3.02 15.71 4.73
CA ALA A 57 2.52 17.05 4.98
C ALA A 57 2.07 17.21 6.45
N LEU A 58 1.26 16.27 6.95
CA LEU A 58 0.79 16.25 8.33
C LEU A 58 1.91 15.90 9.30
N THR A 59 2.70 14.88 8.94
CA THR A 59 3.82 14.37 9.74
C THR A 59 4.84 15.47 10.04
N LEU A 60 5.28 16.19 9.00
CA LEU A 60 6.26 17.26 9.16
C LEU A 60 5.62 18.55 9.71
N GLY A 61 4.35 18.81 9.40
CA GLY A 61 3.64 20.01 9.90
C GLY A 61 3.34 19.97 11.39
N LEU A 62 3.37 18.77 11.99
CA LEU A 62 3.23 18.54 13.43
C LEU A 62 4.55 18.14 14.10
N ALA A 63 5.71 18.27 13.44
CA ALA A 63 6.97 17.74 13.94
C ALA A 63 7.37 18.26 15.35
N CYS A 64 6.95 19.47 15.73
CA CYS A 64 7.15 19.99 17.10
C CYS A 64 6.42 19.19 18.19
N TYR A 65 5.39 18.43 17.85
CA TYR A 65 4.66 17.52 18.73
C TYR A 65 5.17 16.08 18.66
N GLN A 66 6.27 15.83 17.94
CA GLN A 66 6.88 14.51 17.76
C GLN A 66 5.87 13.39 17.44
N PRO A 67 5.04 13.54 16.39
CA PRO A 67 3.96 12.61 16.13
C PRO A 67 4.52 11.22 15.82
N GLN A 68 3.83 10.18 16.29
CA GLN A 68 4.00 8.87 15.68
C GLN A 68 3.21 8.85 14.37
N THR A 69 3.82 8.37 13.29
CA THR A 69 3.17 8.26 11.99
C THR A 69 3.07 6.80 11.60
N VAL A 70 1.91 6.36 11.13
CA VAL A 70 1.68 5.03 10.57
C VAL A 70 0.94 5.13 9.26
N ALA A 71 1.34 4.34 8.27
CA ALA A 71 0.62 4.26 7.00
C ALA A 71 0.74 2.87 6.39
N ASP A 72 -0.20 2.57 5.49
CA ASP A 72 -0.11 1.32 4.73
C ASP A 72 0.99 1.35 3.66
N SER A 73 1.36 2.53 3.15
CA SER A 73 2.25 2.68 2.00
C SER A 73 3.74 2.77 2.39
N ALA A 74 4.58 1.93 1.79
CA ALA A 74 6.04 1.98 1.92
C ALA A 74 6.66 3.28 1.38
N THR A 75 5.96 3.99 0.48
CA THR A 75 6.45 5.24 -0.11
C THR A 75 6.47 6.41 0.86
N LEU A 76 5.70 6.34 1.97
CA LEU A 76 5.58 7.46 2.90
C LEU A 76 6.91 7.76 3.59
N ALA A 77 7.64 6.75 4.06
CA ALA A 77 8.92 6.95 4.75
C ALA A 77 9.93 7.71 3.88
N HIS A 78 10.07 7.31 2.61
CA HIS A 78 10.92 8.01 1.65
C HIS A 78 10.43 9.43 1.36
N SER A 79 9.11 9.64 1.26
CA SER A 79 8.51 10.96 1.01
C SER A 79 8.74 11.91 2.19
N VAL A 80 8.59 11.42 3.42
CA VAL A 80 8.86 12.17 4.65
C VAL A 80 10.33 12.57 4.72
N LEU A 81 11.27 11.65 4.51
CA LEU A 81 12.71 11.95 4.51
C LEU A 81 13.08 12.98 3.43
N THR A 82 12.56 12.79 2.22
CA THR A 82 12.79 13.71 1.10
C THR A 82 12.28 15.11 1.45
N ASN A 83 11.07 15.22 1.98
CA ASN A 83 10.48 16.51 2.34
C ASN A 83 11.10 17.13 3.60
N ALA A 84 11.57 16.33 4.57
CA ALA A 84 12.32 16.82 5.71
C ALA A 84 13.63 17.51 5.25
N SER A 85 14.33 16.94 4.26
CA SER A 85 15.56 17.55 3.71
C SER A 85 15.35 18.94 3.10
N LEU A 86 14.12 19.27 2.67
CA LEU A 86 13.75 20.58 2.14
C LEU A 86 13.43 21.60 3.25
N ASN A 87 13.33 21.15 4.50
CA ASN A 87 12.92 21.93 5.67
C ASN A 87 13.90 21.72 6.83
N PRO A 88 15.17 22.16 6.71
CA PRO A 88 16.23 21.86 7.69
C PRO A 88 16.04 22.47 9.08
N GLY A 89 15.04 23.34 9.27
CA GLY A 89 14.68 23.92 10.57
C GLY A 89 13.70 23.09 11.39
N LEU A 90 13.22 21.95 10.86
CA LEU A 90 12.37 21.03 11.61
C LEU A 90 13.19 20.25 12.65
N PRO A 91 12.56 19.84 13.77
CA PRO A 91 13.19 18.88 14.70
C PRO A 91 13.42 17.53 14.01
N ASP A 92 14.02 16.59 14.74
CA ASP A 92 14.34 15.25 14.22
C ASP A 92 13.17 14.61 13.48
N CYS A 93 13.48 14.02 12.33
CA CYS A 93 12.47 13.47 11.43
C CYS A 93 11.68 12.33 12.12
N PRO A 94 10.34 12.41 12.17
CA PRO A 94 9.53 11.37 12.79
C PRO A 94 9.71 10.01 12.09
N THR A 95 9.74 8.94 12.87
CA THR A 95 9.74 7.56 12.35
C THR A 95 8.38 7.24 11.74
N VAL A 96 8.37 6.73 10.51
CA VAL A 96 7.17 6.21 9.85
C VAL A 96 7.07 4.70 10.10
N LEU A 97 6.01 4.30 10.78
CA LEU A 97 5.65 2.92 11.08
C LEU A 97 4.70 2.35 10.00
N ASN A 98 4.47 1.05 10.06
CA ASN A 98 3.56 0.33 9.17
C ASN A 98 2.64 -0.62 9.95
N TRP A 99 1.65 -1.22 9.29
CA TRP A 99 0.65 -2.05 9.98
C TRP A 99 1.15 -3.42 10.46
N ARG A 100 2.39 -3.80 10.15
CA ARG A 100 3.04 -4.98 10.78
C ARG A 100 3.62 -4.66 12.15
N ARG A 101 3.91 -3.38 12.41
CA ARG A 101 4.40 -2.86 13.70
C ARG A 101 3.68 -1.55 14.04
N PRO A 102 2.36 -1.59 14.29
CA PRO A 102 1.59 -0.40 14.55
C PRO A 102 2.01 0.25 15.89
N PRO A 103 1.86 1.58 16.03
CA PRO A 103 2.18 2.28 17.26
C PRO A 103 1.25 1.89 18.40
N SER A 104 1.74 1.96 19.64
CA SER A 104 0.96 1.71 20.86
C SER A 104 0.49 3.02 21.48
N GLY A 105 -0.80 3.07 21.84
CA GLY A 105 -1.41 4.22 22.51
C GLY A 105 -1.11 4.31 24.01
N PRO A 106 -1.88 5.12 24.76
CA PRO A 106 -2.99 5.95 24.26
C PRO A 106 -2.52 7.16 23.45
N PHE A 107 -3.34 7.67 22.54
CA PHE A 107 -3.11 8.91 21.79
C PHE A 107 -4.20 9.94 22.13
N ASP A 108 -3.78 11.18 22.37
CA ASP A 108 -4.68 12.28 22.71
C ASP A 108 -5.30 12.90 21.45
N LEU A 109 -4.55 12.92 20.35
CA LEU A 109 -4.99 13.50 19.08
C LEU A 109 -4.54 12.63 17.90
N VAL A 110 -5.49 12.29 17.03
CA VAL A 110 -5.27 11.51 15.82
C VAL A 110 -5.67 12.35 14.61
N LEU A 111 -4.76 12.53 13.66
CA LEU A 111 -5.07 13.05 12.34
C LEU A 111 -5.07 11.90 11.34
N LEU A 112 -6.25 11.58 10.80
CA LEU A 112 -6.47 10.51 9.85
C LEU A 112 -6.76 11.07 8.46
N ARG A 113 -5.96 10.68 7.47
CA ARG A 113 -6.34 10.83 6.06
C ARG A 113 -7.33 9.74 5.70
N ILE A 114 -8.55 10.12 5.33
CA ILE A 114 -9.60 9.14 5.01
C ILE A 114 -9.19 8.35 3.75
N PRO A 115 -9.03 7.01 3.85
CA PRO A 115 -8.70 6.20 2.68
C PRO A 115 -9.91 6.09 1.75
N ARG A 116 -9.66 5.65 0.51
CA ARG A 116 -10.72 5.52 -0.51
C ARG A 116 -11.61 4.30 -0.29
N GLN A 117 -11.09 3.29 0.40
CA GLN A 117 -11.77 2.02 0.62
C GLN A 117 -12.54 2.07 1.94
N ALA A 118 -13.86 1.88 1.88
CA ALA A 118 -14.71 1.88 3.08
C ALA A 118 -14.31 0.81 4.10
N GLY A 119 -13.91 -0.39 3.63
CA GLY A 119 -13.44 -1.46 4.52
C GLY A 119 -12.16 -1.10 5.27
N TYR A 120 -11.24 -0.38 4.61
CA TYR A 120 -10.01 0.09 5.25
C TYR A 120 -10.29 1.22 6.24
N LEU A 121 -11.16 2.18 5.90
CA LEU A 121 -11.62 3.18 6.87
C LEU A 121 -12.26 2.52 8.10
N ALA A 122 -13.12 1.52 7.91
CA ALA A 122 -13.75 0.80 9.02
C ALA A 122 -12.73 0.09 9.91
N TRP A 123 -11.70 -0.51 9.31
CA TRP A 123 -10.59 -1.13 10.03
C TRP A 123 -9.81 -0.11 10.86
N LEU A 124 -9.45 1.04 10.26
CA LEU A 124 -8.71 2.11 10.93
C LEU A 124 -9.49 2.66 12.13
N LEU A 125 -10.76 3.01 11.95
CA LEU A 125 -11.57 3.56 13.05
C LEU A 125 -11.72 2.57 14.22
N ARG A 126 -11.89 1.28 13.92
CA ARG A 126 -11.95 0.22 14.94
C ARG A 126 -10.62 -0.01 15.65
N TRP A 127 -9.51 0.06 14.93
CA TRP A 127 -8.18 0.02 15.52
C TRP A 127 -7.93 1.24 16.42
N LEU A 128 -8.30 2.43 15.96
CA LEU A 128 -8.14 3.67 16.72
C LEU A 128 -8.84 3.62 18.08
N ASN A 129 -10.03 3.00 18.17
CA ASN A 129 -10.71 2.79 19.45
C ASN A 129 -9.90 1.99 20.49
N SER A 130 -8.90 1.22 20.07
CA SER A 130 -8.01 0.46 20.97
C SER A 130 -6.76 1.22 21.41
N VAL A 131 -6.45 2.35 20.77
CA VAL A 131 -5.22 3.13 21.01
C VAL A 131 -5.51 4.60 21.32
N LEU A 132 -6.76 5.04 21.36
CA LEU A 132 -7.15 6.40 21.71
C LEU A 132 -7.20 6.57 23.24
N ALA A 133 -6.80 7.74 23.74
CA ALA A 133 -7.07 8.14 25.12
C ALA A 133 -8.59 8.27 25.38
N GLU A 134 -9.02 8.20 26.64
CA GLU A 134 -10.44 8.29 27.02
C GLU A 134 -11.12 9.57 26.49
N ASP A 135 -10.41 10.71 26.59
CA ASP A 135 -10.84 12.01 26.05
C ASP A 135 -10.17 12.37 24.71
N GLY A 136 -9.54 11.38 24.06
CA GLY A 136 -8.80 11.60 22.82
C GLY A 136 -9.70 11.92 21.64
N GLN A 137 -9.14 12.62 20.65
CA GLN A 137 -9.86 13.12 19.49
C GLN A 137 -9.32 12.55 18.17
N ILE A 138 -10.24 12.23 17.27
CA ILE A 138 -9.96 11.79 15.90
C ILE A 138 -10.45 12.85 14.92
N LEU A 139 -9.50 13.43 14.19
CA LEU A 139 -9.75 14.35 13.08
C LEU A 139 -9.53 13.61 11.78
N ALA A 140 -10.62 13.21 11.12
CA ALA A 140 -10.58 12.44 9.88
C ALA A 140 -10.89 13.33 8.67
N GLY A 141 -9.92 13.51 7.78
CA GLY A 141 -10.00 14.46 6.67
C GLY A 141 -9.73 13.85 5.30
N GLY A 142 -10.45 14.30 4.28
CA GLY A 142 -10.23 13.88 2.90
C GLY A 142 -10.88 14.79 1.86
N MET A 143 -10.41 14.68 0.62
CA MET A 143 -11.07 15.34 -0.52
C MET A 143 -12.39 14.62 -0.82
N ILE A 144 -13.50 15.36 -0.94
CA ILE A 144 -14.86 14.80 -1.07
C ILE A 144 -14.97 13.77 -2.20
N LYS A 145 -14.35 14.06 -3.36
CA LYS A 145 -14.33 13.14 -4.53
C LYS A 145 -13.57 11.83 -4.31
N HIS A 146 -12.92 11.66 -3.15
CA HIS A 146 -12.10 10.51 -2.80
C HIS A 146 -12.61 9.82 -1.53
N LEU A 147 -13.62 10.38 -0.87
CA LEU A 147 -14.26 9.73 0.27
C LEU A 147 -15.03 8.49 -0.22
N PRO A 148 -15.01 7.38 0.53
CA PRO A 148 -15.82 6.21 0.21
C PRO A 148 -17.31 6.56 0.24
N ASP A 149 -18.09 6.00 -0.69
CA ASP A 149 -19.54 6.24 -0.80
C ASP A 149 -20.30 5.94 0.51
N ARG A 150 -19.86 4.94 1.27
CA ARG A 150 -20.45 4.52 2.56
C ARG A 150 -19.71 5.04 3.79
N SER A 151 -18.91 6.10 3.64
CA SER A 151 -18.13 6.64 4.75
C SER A 151 -18.99 7.05 5.95
N VAL A 152 -20.18 7.62 5.72
CA VAL A 152 -21.12 8.02 6.79
C VAL A 152 -21.53 6.82 7.65
N ASP A 153 -21.95 5.71 7.03
CA ASP A 153 -22.34 4.48 7.75
C ASP A 153 -21.15 3.89 8.52
N VAL A 154 -19.96 3.94 7.92
CA VAL A 154 -18.73 3.47 8.57
C VAL A 154 -18.43 4.27 9.83
N PHE A 155 -18.44 5.61 9.76
CA PHE A 155 -18.25 6.47 10.94
C PHE A 155 -19.30 6.18 12.01
N ALA A 156 -20.58 6.15 11.65
CA ALA A 156 -21.68 5.89 12.58
C ALA A 156 -21.59 4.53 13.29
N SER A 157 -21.02 3.52 12.63
CA SER A 157 -20.86 2.18 13.20
C SER A 157 -19.59 1.99 14.05
N ALA A 158 -18.62 2.90 13.95
CA ALA A 158 -17.29 2.70 14.54
C ALA A 158 -16.96 3.70 15.64
N VAL A 159 -17.34 4.97 15.51
CA VAL A 159 -16.88 6.06 16.39
C VAL A 159 -18.04 7.01 16.74
N VAL A 160 -17.85 7.84 17.76
CA VAL A 160 -18.82 8.88 18.12
C VAL A 160 -18.50 10.13 17.30
N THR A 161 -19.29 10.42 16.27
CA THR A 161 -19.14 11.65 15.47
C THR A 161 -19.65 12.85 16.25
N GLU A 162 -18.77 13.78 16.62
CA GLU A 162 -19.16 15.01 17.32
C GLU A 162 -19.57 16.11 16.32
N GLN A 163 -18.79 16.28 15.26
CA GLN A 163 -19.01 17.35 14.31
C GLN A 163 -18.52 16.98 12.90
N VAL A 164 -19.26 17.41 11.88
CA VAL A 164 -18.81 17.42 10.49
C VAL A 164 -18.55 18.87 10.09
N LEU A 165 -17.29 19.24 9.84
CA LEU A 165 -16.93 20.61 9.54
C LEU A 165 -17.46 21.05 8.15
N PRO A 166 -17.73 22.35 7.93
CA PRO A 166 -18.08 22.87 6.62
C PRO A 166 -17.02 22.54 5.56
N ALA A 167 -17.45 22.20 4.34
CA ALA A 167 -16.51 21.89 3.27
C ALA A 167 -15.72 23.14 2.89
N ARG A 168 -14.41 22.98 2.71
CA ARG A 168 -13.53 24.04 2.21
C ARG A 168 -12.72 23.49 1.05
N LYS A 169 -12.70 24.20 -0.08
CA LYS A 169 -11.93 23.80 -1.30
C LYS A 169 -12.14 22.32 -1.69
N LYS A 170 -13.38 21.80 -1.56
CA LYS A 170 -13.78 20.39 -1.80
C LYS A 170 -13.17 19.36 -0.85
N ALA A 171 -12.59 19.79 0.27
CA ALA A 171 -12.20 18.95 1.40
C ALA A 171 -13.29 18.91 2.47
N ARG A 172 -13.28 17.85 3.26
CA ARG A 172 -14.14 17.65 4.44
C ARG A 172 -13.31 17.08 5.58
N VAL A 173 -13.60 17.51 6.81
CA VAL A 173 -13.08 16.93 8.06
C VAL A 173 -14.26 16.55 8.94
N VAL A 174 -14.16 15.39 9.56
CA VAL A 174 -15.07 14.86 10.59
C VAL A 174 -14.29 14.79 11.90
N VAL A 175 -14.87 15.33 12.97
CA VAL A 175 -14.35 15.31 14.33
C VAL A 175 -15.10 14.23 15.10
N CYS A 176 -14.36 13.28 15.68
CA CYS A 176 -14.92 12.14 16.38
C CYS A 176 -14.18 11.85 17.69
N ARG A 177 -14.92 11.33 18.68
CA ARG A 177 -14.34 10.62 19.82
C ARG A 177 -14.31 9.11 19.59
N GLY A 178 -13.56 8.42 20.44
CA GLY A 178 -13.54 6.95 20.48
C GLY A 178 -14.95 6.36 20.63
N GLY A 179 -15.19 5.26 19.92
CA GLY A 179 -16.38 4.42 20.07
C GLY A 179 -16.05 3.09 20.76
N SER A 180 -17.04 2.21 20.88
CA SER A 180 -16.88 0.87 21.50
C SER A 180 -16.50 -0.23 20.50
N ALA A 181 -16.58 0.05 19.20
CA ALA A 181 -16.32 -0.93 18.16
C ALA A 181 -14.82 -1.18 18.00
N THR A 182 -14.34 -2.40 18.26
CA THR A 182 -12.92 -2.75 18.10
C THR A 182 -12.70 -3.73 16.94
N LEU A 183 -11.44 -4.12 16.71
CA LEU A 183 -11.08 -5.19 15.77
C LEU A 183 -11.35 -6.59 16.35
N THR A 184 -11.44 -6.72 17.67
CA THR A 184 -11.71 -7.99 18.34
C THR A 184 -13.00 -8.59 17.81
N GLU A 185 -12.93 -9.86 17.36
CA GLU A 185 -14.05 -10.61 16.78
C GLU A 185 -14.70 -9.99 15.53
N TRP A 186 -14.07 -8.98 14.92
CA TRP A 186 -14.61 -8.36 13.72
C TRP A 186 -14.39 -9.24 12.49
N GLN A 187 -15.43 -9.94 12.07
CA GLN A 187 -15.38 -10.92 10.97
C GLN A 187 -14.91 -10.33 9.63
N GLU A 188 -15.10 -9.04 9.40
CA GLU A 188 -14.68 -8.37 8.15
C GLU A 188 -13.17 -8.03 8.13
N GLN A 189 -12.43 -8.27 9.22
CA GLN A 189 -10.99 -8.04 9.28
C GLN A 189 -10.25 -8.91 8.25
N TRP A 190 -10.58 -10.20 8.20
CA TRP A 190 -10.00 -11.17 7.28
C TRP A 190 -11.07 -11.68 6.32
N ARG A 191 -10.85 -11.47 5.02
CA ARG A 191 -11.73 -12.00 3.97
C ARG A 191 -10.89 -12.58 2.86
N GLY A 192 -11.42 -13.60 2.21
CA GLY A 192 -10.69 -14.33 1.20
C GLY A 192 -11.59 -15.22 0.37
N TYR A 193 -10.93 -16.05 -0.43
CA TYR A 193 -11.55 -17.01 -1.32
C TYR A 193 -10.70 -18.27 -1.43
N PRO A 194 -11.30 -19.43 -1.70
CA PRO A 194 -10.55 -20.66 -1.95
C PRO A 194 -9.80 -20.58 -3.28
N VAL A 195 -8.61 -21.16 -3.31
CA VAL A 195 -7.80 -21.33 -4.53
C VAL A 195 -7.39 -22.80 -4.61
N ALA A 196 -7.64 -23.42 -5.77
CA ALA A 196 -7.35 -24.83 -5.98
C ALA A 196 -5.84 -25.12 -5.83
N GLY A 197 -5.51 -26.18 -5.10
CA GLY A 197 -4.11 -26.59 -4.85
C GLY A 197 -3.44 -25.89 -3.67
N LEU A 198 -4.12 -24.97 -2.97
CA LEU A 198 -3.61 -24.35 -1.75
C LEU A 198 -4.22 -25.00 -0.50
N PRO A 199 -3.53 -24.98 0.66
CA PRO A 199 -3.98 -25.64 1.90
C PRO A 199 -5.18 -24.94 2.57
N GLY A 200 -5.60 -23.77 2.09
CA GLY A 200 -6.73 -23.01 2.63
C GLY A 200 -7.12 -21.84 1.74
N PRO A 201 -8.11 -21.02 2.16
CA PRO A 201 -8.43 -19.78 1.46
C PRO A 201 -7.24 -18.81 1.49
N VAL A 202 -7.13 -17.98 0.47
CA VAL A 202 -6.21 -16.84 0.45
C VAL A 202 -6.96 -15.64 1.00
N GLU A 203 -6.59 -15.22 2.20
CA GLU A 203 -7.25 -14.16 2.95
C GLU A 203 -6.44 -12.88 2.93
N ALA A 204 -7.11 -11.73 3.09
CA ALA A 204 -6.46 -10.45 3.11
C ALA A 204 -7.17 -9.41 4.00
N LEU A 205 -6.36 -8.49 4.51
CA LEU A 205 -6.79 -7.31 5.23
C LEU A 205 -7.50 -6.28 4.31
N PRO A 206 -8.24 -5.32 4.87
CA PRO A 206 -9.16 -4.47 4.11
C PRO A 206 -8.57 -3.52 3.07
N ALA A 207 -7.29 -3.16 3.14
CA ALA A 207 -6.63 -2.32 2.15
C ALA A 207 -6.19 -3.11 0.90
N VAL A 208 -6.16 -4.44 0.96
CA VAL A 208 -5.58 -5.29 -0.08
C VAL A 208 -6.50 -5.44 -1.30
N PHE A 209 -5.91 -5.35 -2.49
CA PHE A 209 -6.61 -5.52 -3.76
C PHE A 209 -7.27 -6.91 -3.88
N ALA A 210 -8.47 -6.93 -4.47
CA ALA A 210 -9.22 -8.15 -4.77
C ALA A 210 -9.41 -9.10 -3.57
N ARG A 211 -9.44 -8.59 -2.33
CA ARG A 211 -9.58 -9.42 -1.11
C ARG A 211 -10.80 -10.33 -1.10
N ASP A 212 -11.93 -9.89 -1.68
CA ASP A 212 -13.20 -10.63 -1.59
C ASP A 212 -13.32 -11.77 -2.62
N LYS A 213 -12.66 -11.64 -3.78
CA LYS A 213 -12.79 -12.57 -4.91
C LYS A 213 -11.52 -12.58 -5.75
N LEU A 214 -11.16 -13.76 -6.25
CA LEU A 214 -10.05 -13.93 -7.18
C LEU A 214 -10.20 -13.00 -8.39
N ASP A 215 -9.23 -12.08 -8.55
CA ASP A 215 -9.12 -11.19 -9.69
C ASP A 215 -9.12 -11.97 -11.01
N ILE A 216 -9.78 -11.40 -12.02
CA ILE A 216 -9.92 -12.06 -13.32
C ILE A 216 -8.57 -12.12 -14.02
N GLY A 217 -7.74 -11.08 -13.93
CA GLY A 217 -6.39 -11.10 -14.49
C GLY A 217 -5.52 -12.17 -13.83
N THR A 218 -5.46 -12.17 -12.49
CA THR A 218 -4.76 -13.21 -11.73
C THR A 218 -5.22 -14.62 -12.12
N ARG A 219 -6.53 -14.84 -12.32
CA ARG A 219 -7.08 -16.14 -12.73
C ARG A 219 -6.54 -16.64 -14.06
N GLU A 220 -6.24 -15.76 -15.01
CA GLU A 220 -5.65 -16.13 -16.30
C GLU A 220 -4.18 -16.55 -16.15
N LEU A 221 -3.48 -16.01 -15.14
CA LEU A 221 -2.07 -16.28 -14.89
C LEU A 221 -1.83 -17.56 -14.09
N LEU A 222 -2.69 -17.86 -13.10
CA LEU A 222 -2.53 -18.99 -12.18
C LEU A 222 -2.26 -20.35 -12.87
N PRO A 223 -2.96 -20.75 -13.95
CA PRO A 223 -2.73 -22.05 -14.60
C PRO A 223 -1.32 -22.22 -15.18
N LEU A 224 -0.59 -21.13 -15.42
CA LEU A 224 0.73 -21.14 -16.02
C LEU A 224 1.86 -21.21 -14.98
N ILE A 225 1.55 -20.98 -13.69
CA ILE A 225 2.54 -20.97 -12.61
C ILE A 225 3.25 -22.33 -12.45
N PRO A 226 2.58 -23.50 -12.44
CA PRO A 226 3.27 -24.77 -12.24
C PRO A 226 4.35 -25.03 -13.30
N GLN A 227 4.05 -24.71 -14.56
CA GLN A 227 5.03 -24.84 -15.65
C GLN A 227 6.16 -23.80 -15.53
N ALA A 228 5.85 -22.58 -15.10
CA ALA A 228 6.86 -21.57 -14.85
C ALA A 228 7.78 -21.99 -13.70
N VAL A 229 7.26 -22.49 -12.59
CA VAL A 229 8.03 -22.88 -11.40
C VAL A 229 8.92 -24.09 -11.66
N SER A 230 8.48 -25.07 -12.47
CA SER A 230 9.28 -26.26 -12.79
C SER A 230 10.57 -25.93 -13.56
N ARG A 231 10.62 -24.78 -14.24
CA ARG A 231 11.81 -24.27 -14.95
C ARG A 231 12.76 -23.46 -14.06
N VAL A 232 12.44 -23.25 -12.78
CA VAL A 232 13.36 -22.62 -11.82
C VAL A 232 14.40 -23.67 -11.37
N PRO A 233 15.70 -23.36 -11.25
CA PRO A 233 16.68 -24.31 -10.72
C PRO A 233 16.47 -24.58 -9.22
N PRO A 234 17.01 -25.67 -8.64
CA PRO A 234 16.89 -26.00 -7.21
C PRO A 234 17.19 -24.85 -6.25
N ALA A 235 18.26 -24.08 -6.50
CA ALA A 235 18.64 -22.90 -5.71
C ALA A 235 18.09 -21.58 -6.29
N GLY A 236 17.03 -21.64 -7.11
CA GLY A 236 16.47 -20.48 -7.78
C GLY A 236 15.45 -19.74 -6.92
N ARG A 237 15.44 -18.41 -7.06
CA ARG A 237 14.55 -17.50 -6.35
C ARG A 237 13.37 -17.08 -7.19
N ILE A 238 12.22 -17.00 -6.55
CA ILE A 238 10.96 -16.55 -7.14
C ILE A 238 10.53 -15.27 -6.42
N LEU A 239 10.09 -14.25 -7.16
CA LEU A 239 9.50 -13.03 -6.60
C LEU A 239 8.03 -12.93 -7.02
N ASP A 240 7.13 -12.75 -6.06
CA ASP A 240 5.79 -12.22 -6.28
C ASP A 240 5.84 -10.68 -6.09
N LEU A 241 5.82 -9.94 -7.21
CA LEU A 241 5.98 -8.50 -7.23
C LEU A 241 4.61 -7.81 -7.29
N ALA A 242 4.39 -6.85 -6.39
CA ALA A 242 3.06 -6.28 -6.11
C ALA A 242 2.10 -7.40 -5.69
N CYS A 243 2.51 -8.17 -4.68
CA CYS A 243 1.93 -9.47 -4.36
C CYS A 243 0.48 -9.43 -3.87
N GLY A 244 0.00 -8.30 -3.34
CA GLY A 244 -1.32 -8.20 -2.74
C GLY A 244 -1.52 -9.24 -1.64
N ASN A 245 -2.52 -10.12 -1.79
CA ASN A 245 -2.76 -11.20 -0.83
C ASN A 245 -1.80 -12.40 -0.97
N GLY A 246 -0.85 -12.34 -1.90
CA GLY A 246 0.19 -13.34 -2.14
C GLY A 246 -0.25 -14.53 -2.99
N VAL A 247 -1.43 -14.52 -3.60
CA VAL A 247 -1.98 -15.70 -4.30
C VAL A 247 -1.04 -16.28 -5.37
N LEU A 248 -0.24 -15.45 -6.05
CA LEU A 248 0.71 -15.91 -7.07
C LEU A 248 1.91 -16.62 -6.44
N GLY A 249 2.56 -15.99 -5.46
CA GLY A 249 3.71 -16.56 -4.76
C GLY A 249 3.33 -17.77 -3.90
N LEU A 250 2.16 -17.78 -3.26
CA LEU A 250 1.61 -18.93 -2.55
C LEU A 250 1.37 -20.12 -3.49
N SER A 251 0.87 -19.86 -4.71
CA SER A 251 0.75 -20.90 -5.75
C SER A 251 2.11 -21.43 -6.21
N ALA A 252 3.14 -20.57 -6.24
CA ALA A 252 4.49 -20.99 -6.55
C ALA A 252 5.08 -21.88 -5.45
N LEU A 253 4.88 -21.54 -4.17
CA LEU A 253 5.26 -22.36 -3.02
C LEU A 253 4.56 -23.72 -3.04
N ALA A 254 3.26 -23.75 -3.31
CA ALA A 254 2.51 -25.01 -3.40
C ALA A 254 3.00 -25.91 -4.54
N GLY A 255 3.36 -25.31 -5.69
CA GLY A 255 3.91 -26.04 -6.84
C GLY A 255 5.34 -26.55 -6.63
N ARG A 256 6.06 -26.04 -5.63
CA ARG A 256 7.43 -26.42 -5.30
C ARG A 256 7.75 -26.18 -3.83
N PRO A 257 7.44 -27.14 -2.95
CA PRO A 257 7.84 -27.08 -1.55
C PRO A 257 9.35 -26.87 -1.41
N GLY A 258 9.75 -25.92 -0.55
CA GLY A 258 11.16 -25.57 -0.32
C GLY A 258 11.76 -24.57 -1.31
N ALA A 259 10.99 -24.02 -2.27
CA ALA A 259 11.45 -22.91 -3.09
C ALA A 259 11.69 -21.64 -2.26
N GLU A 260 12.72 -20.87 -2.60
CA GLU A 260 12.92 -19.54 -2.04
C GLU A 260 11.98 -18.54 -2.72
N VAL A 261 10.99 -18.04 -1.97
CA VAL A 261 9.95 -17.16 -2.50
C VAL A 261 9.92 -15.84 -1.74
N HIS A 262 10.08 -14.77 -2.50
CA HIS A 262 10.06 -13.40 -2.02
C HIS A 262 8.70 -12.79 -2.38
N PHE A 263 8.16 -11.96 -1.49
CA PHE A 263 6.94 -11.19 -1.72
C PHE A 263 7.27 -9.73 -1.51
N SER A 264 6.98 -8.89 -2.49
CA SER A 264 7.20 -7.44 -2.39
C SER A 264 5.90 -6.69 -2.68
N ASP A 265 5.51 -5.80 -1.77
CA ASP A 265 4.37 -4.93 -1.96
C ASP A 265 4.56 -3.60 -1.23
N VAL A 266 3.98 -2.55 -1.81
CA VAL A 266 3.95 -1.21 -1.21
C VAL A 266 3.00 -1.17 -0.02
N SER A 267 2.00 -2.05 0.05
CA SER A 267 1.02 -2.15 1.12
C SER A 267 1.54 -3.05 2.25
N SER A 268 1.60 -2.52 3.47
CA SER A 268 1.94 -3.31 4.65
C SER A 268 0.84 -4.30 5.03
N GLN A 269 -0.43 -3.98 4.72
CA GLN A 269 -1.56 -4.90 4.86
C GLN A 269 -1.48 -6.05 3.86
N ALA A 270 -0.95 -5.82 2.64
CA ALA A 270 -0.66 -6.90 1.70
C ALA A 270 0.38 -7.86 2.30
N ILE A 271 1.51 -7.33 2.79
CA ILE A 271 2.54 -8.16 3.42
C ILE A 271 2.01 -8.90 4.66
N ALA A 272 1.28 -8.23 5.55
CA ALA A 272 0.65 -8.87 6.70
C ALA A 272 -0.37 -9.96 6.29
N SER A 273 -1.01 -9.81 5.14
CA SER A 273 -1.91 -10.83 4.59
C SER A 273 -1.15 -12.04 4.07
N VAL A 274 0.00 -11.83 3.44
CA VAL A 274 0.90 -12.93 3.06
C VAL A 274 1.37 -13.69 4.32
N GLU A 275 1.81 -12.99 5.37
CA GLU A 275 2.18 -13.60 6.66
C GLU A 275 1.06 -14.47 7.22
N HIS A 276 -0.15 -13.94 7.27
CA HIS A 276 -1.33 -14.66 7.74
C HIS A 276 -1.62 -15.92 6.92
N ASN A 277 -1.48 -15.85 5.60
CA ASN A 277 -1.71 -17.00 4.71
C ASN A 277 -0.61 -18.06 4.84
N LEU A 278 0.64 -17.65 5.08
CA LEU A 278 1.79 -18.53 5.25
C LEU A 278 1.72 -19.40 6.50
N ASN A 279 0.97 -18.99 7.54
CA ASN A 279 0.74 -19.81 8.74
C ASN A 279 0.13 -21.20 8.45
N ARG A 280 -0.38 -21.42 7.23
CA ARG A 280 -0.96 -22.69 6.76
C ARG A 280 0.02 -23.56 5.98
N TYR A 281 1.26 -23.10 5.78
CA TYR A 281 2.31 -23.80 5.05
C TYR A 281 3.38 -24.31 6.01
N GLU A 282 3.85 -25.53 5.79
CA GLU A 282 5.04 -26.06 6.46
C GLU A 282 6.30 -25.55 5.74
N GLY A 283 7.35 -25.16 6.50
CA GLY A 283 8.65 -24.78 5.91
C GLY A 283 8.78 -23.33 5.47
N GLY A 284 8.28 -22.37 6.25
CA GLY A 284 8.39 -20.93 5.99
C GLY A 284 9.81 -20.34 5.98
N ASP A 285 10.84 -21.15 6.23
CA ASP A 285 12.25 -20.71 6.35
C ASP A 285 12.83 -20.14 5.05
N CYS A 286 12.21 -20.43 3.90
CA CYS A 286 12.62 -19.94 2.58
C CYS A 286 11.76 -18.78 2.06
N VAL A 287 11.00 -18.10 2.94
CA VAL A 287 10.10 -17.01 2.55
C VAL A 287 10.60 -15.66 3.03
N HIS A 288 10.64 -14.68 2.13
CA HIS A 288 11.07 -13.31 2.41
C HIS A 288 9.97 -12.30 2.08
N LEU A 289 9.78 -11.33 2.97
CA LEU A 289 8.66 -10.39 2.92
C LEU A 289 9.16 -8.94 2.95
N TRP A 290 8.88 -8.21 1.87
CA TRP A 290 9.40 -6.88 1.62
C TRP A 290 8.26 -5.86 1.54
N HIS A 291 8.12 -5.01 2.56
CA HIS A 291 7.25 -3.84 2.51
C HIS A 291 7.98 -2.70 1.79
N GLN A 292 7.93 -2.71 0.47
CA GLN A 292 8.75 -1.86 -0.39
C GLN A 292 8.00 -1.42 -1.66
N ASP A 293 8.40 -0.28 -2.20
CA ASP A 293 7.90 0.17 -3.49
C ASP A 293 8.73 -0.47 -4.62
N GLY A 294 8.21 -1.55 -5.22
CA GLY A 294 8.87 -2.26 -6.33
C GLY A 294 9.94 -3.24 -5.87
N ILE A 295 11.14 -3.16 -6.46
CA ILE A 295 12.30 -3.98 -6.10
C ILE A 295 13.45 -3.02 -5.76
N ALA A 296 13.96 -3.06 -4.52
CA ALA A 296 15.10 -2.26 -4.12
C ALA A 296 16.41 -2.78 -4.73
N ASP A 297 17.35 -1.86 -5.00
CA ASP A 297 18.61 -2.16 -5.70
C ASP A 297 19.51 -3.16 -4.96
N ASP A 298 19.34 -3.34 -3.64
CA ASP A 298 20.09 -4.27 -2.81
C ASP A 298 19.47 -5.66 -2.71
N LEU A 299 18.29 -5.86 -3.32
CA LEU A 299 17.65 -7.16 -3.39
C LEU A 299 18.32 -8.07 -4.44
N PRO A 300 18.23 -9.40 -4.25
CA PRO A 300 18.84 -10.34 -5.18
C PRO A 300 18.20 -10.35 -6.57
N ASP A 301 18.91 -10.97 -7.51
CA ASP A 301 18.34 -11.39 -8.79
C ASP A 301 17.47 -12.64 -8.66
N TYR A 302 16.40 -12.70 -9.48
CA TYR A 302 15.38 -13.75 -9.47
C TYR A 302 15.35 -14.55 -10.77
N GLN A 303 15.09 -15.86 -10.67
CA GLN A 303 14.88 -16.72 -11.85
C GLN A 303 13.45 -16.65 -12.38
N LEU A 304 12.48 -16.28 -11.53
CA LEU A 304 11.10 -16.09 -11.91
C LEU A 304 10.52 -14.90 -11.14
N ILE A 305 9.96 -13.92 -11.85
CA ILE A 305 9.15 -12.85 -11.27
C ILE A 305 7.71 -13.05 -11.73
N LEU A 306 6.78 -13.13 -10.79
CA LEU A 306 5.33 -13.17 -11.02
C LEU A 306 4.77 -11.77 -10.80
N LEU A 307 3.90 -11.30 -11.71
CA LEU A 307 3.40 -9.93 -11.64
C LEU A 307 1.97 -9.79 -12.20
N ASN A 308 1.07 -9.28 -11.37
CA ASN A 308 -0.18 -8.64 -11.81
C ASN A 308 -0.09 -7.14 -11.44
N PRO A 309 0.36 -6.27 -12.36
CA PRO A 309 0.67 -4.89 -12.02
C PRO A 309 -0.62 -4.10 -11.71
N PRO A 310 -0.58 -3.14 -10.77
CA PRO A 310 -1.74 -2.29 -10.50
C PRO A 310 -2.07 -1.42 -11.72
N PHE A 311 -3.36 -1.25 -11.99
CA PHE A 311 -3.86 -0.52 -13.16
C PHE A 311 -4.38 0.90 -12.85
N HIS A 312 -4.44 1.29 -11.57
CA HIS A 312 -4.95 2.60 -11.12
C HIS A 312 -4.12 3.14 -9.93
N GLU A 313 -3.72 4.41 -9.99
CA GLU A 313 -3.20 5.14 -8.81
C GLU A 313 -4.08 6.36 -8.53
N GLY A 314 -4.69 6.43 -7.35
CA GLY A 314 -5.42 7.64 -6.93
C GLY A 314 -6.58 8.07 -7.85
N GLY A 315 -7.13 7.16 -8.66
CA GLY A 315 -8.17 7.46 -9.65
C GLY A 315 -7.65 7.99 -10.99
N VAL A 316 -6.33 8.01 -11.21
CA VAL A 316 -5.72 8.26 -12.52
C VAL A 316 -5.30 6.92 -13.12
N VAL A 317 -5.84 6.62 -14.30
CA VAL A 317 -5.35 5.53 -15.15
C VAL A 317 -4.02 6.00 -15.74
N GLY A 318 -2.93 5.31 -15.40
CA GLY A 318 -1.62 5.62 -15.94
C GLY A 318 -0.72 4.40 -15.91
N ASP A 319 0.03 4.18 -16.99
CA ASP A 319 0.96 3.04 -17.10
C ASP A 319 2.26 3.26 -16.32
N HIS A 320 2.45 4.41 -15.66
CA HIS A 320 3.74 4.77 -15.05
C HIS A 320 4.18 3.80 -13.95
N ILE A 321 3.24 3.28 -13.14
CA ILE A 321 3.57 2.25 -12.15
C ILE A 321 3.99 0.96 -12.84
N ALA A 322 3.18 0.46 -13.78
CA ALA A 322 3.49 -0.76 -14.51
C ALA A 322 4.83 -0.67 -15.25
N LEU A 323 5.12 0.45 -15.93
CA LEU A 323 6.39 0.70 -16.61
C LEU A 323 7.58 0.67 -15.64
N ARG A 324 7.43 1.28 -14.46
CA ARG A 324 8.46 1.23 -13.44
C ARG A 324 8.67 -0.20 -12.93
N LEU A 325 7.60 -0.94 -12.63
CA LEU A 325 7.70 -2.34 -12.22
C LEU A 325 8.35 -3.22 -13.30
N PHE A 326 8.08 -2.95 -14.59
CA PHE A 326 8.74 -3.68 -15.69
C PHE A 326 10.24 -3.40 -15.73
N ARG A 327 10.65 -2.15 -15.54
CA ARG A 327 12.06 -1.76 -15.46
C ARG A 327 12.74 -2.41 -14.26
N ASP A 328 12.12 -2.35 -13.09
CA ASP A 328 12.68 -2.90 -11.85
C ASP A 328 12.81 -4.44 -11.98
N ALA A 329 11.78 -5.11 -12.52
CA ALA A 329 11.82 -6.54 -12.82
C ALA A 329 12.93 -6.89 -13.83
N ALA A 330 13.08 -6.13 -14.92
CA ALA A 330 14.14 -6.36 -15.91
C ALA A 330 15.55 -6.21 -15.32
N ARG A 331 15.75 -5.30 -14.35
CA ARG A 331 17.05 -5.10 -13.68
C ARG A 331 17.42 -6.21 -12.70
N HIS A 332 16.42 -6.91 -12.16
CA HIS A 332 16.60 -7.96 -11.14
C HIS A 332 16.30 -9.37 -11.67
N LEU A 333 16.37 -9.57 -13.00
CA LEU A 333 16.34 -10.90 -13.57
C LEU A 333 17.74 -11.50 -13.55
N ALA A 334 17.87 -12.68 -12.93
CA ALA A 334 19.07 -13.49 -13.05
C ALA A 334 19.29 -13.89 -14.53
N PRO A 335 20.51 -14.29 -14.92
CA PRO A 335 20.76 -14.86 -16.25
C PRO A 335 19.79 -16.01 -16.56
N GLY A 336 19.07 -15.91 -17.69
CA GLY A 336 18.03 -16.88 -18.07
C GLY A 336 16.72 -16.78 -17.28
N GLY A 337 16.60 -15.80 -16.39
CA GLY A 337 15.39 -15.49 -15.64
C GLY A 337 14.28 -14.95 -16.53
N ARG A 338 13.04 -15.02 -16.01
CA ARG A 338 11.83 -14.61 -16.73
C ARG A 338 10.84 -13.91 -15.82
N VAL A 339 10.08 -12.99 -16.40
CA VAL A 339 8.86 -12.42 -15.81
C VAL A 339 7.67 -13.13 -16.43
N LEU A 340 6.76 -13.66 -15.61
CA LEU A 340 5.43 -14.10 -16.02
C LEU A 340 4.42 -13.10 -15.48
N MET A 341 3.71 -12.41 -16.37
CA MET A 341 2.81 -11.35 -15.96
C MET A 341 1.49 -11.31 -16.74
N VAL A 342 0.46 -10.76 -16.12
CA VAL A 342 -0.83 -10.50 -16.78
C VAL A 342 -1.02 -9.00 -17.00
N GLY A 343 -1.59 -8.64 -18.14
CA GLY A 343 -1.91 -7.27 -18.48
C GLY A 343 -3.29 -7.14 -19.08
N ASN A 344 -3.93 -5.99 -18.84
CA ASN A 344 -5.15 -5.61 -19.53
C ASN A 344 -4.87 -5.49 -21.05
N ARG A 345 -5.69 -6.14 -21.87
CA ARG A 345 -5.51 -6.17 -23.33
C ARG A 345 -5.49 -4.77 -23.95
N HIS A 346 -6.34 -3.86 -23.46
CA HIS A 346 -6.46 -2.50 -23.98
C HIS A 346 -5.22 -1.62 -23.71
N LEU A 347 -4.37 -1.99 -22.74
CA LEU A 347 -3.13 -1.25 -22.43
C LEU A 347 -1.97 -1.62 -23.35
N GLY A 348 -2.07 -2.72 -24.10
CA GLY A 348 -1.07 -3.06 -25.12
C GLY A 348 0.36 -3.27 -24.59
N TYR A 349 0.51 -3.84 -23.39
CA TYR A 349 1.82 -3.99 -22.71
C TYR A 349 2.93 -4.68 -23.50
N HIS A 350 2.62 -5.48 -24.52
CA HIS A 350 3.62 -6.03 -25.44
C HIS A 350 4.57 -4.98 -26.03
N ARG A 351 4.13 -3.72 -26.20
CA ARG A 351 5.00 -2.62 -26.69
C ARG A 351 5.92 -2.11 -25.59
N SER A 352 5.35 -1.87 -24.41
CA SER A 352 6.06 -1.36 -23.24
C SER A 352 7.11 -2.36 -22.74
N LEU A 353 6.78 -3.66 -22.71
CA LEU A 353 7.71 -4.70 -22.29
C LEU A 353 8.95 -4.79 -23.19
N LYS A 354 8.81 -4.57 -24.51
CA LYS A 354 9.94 -4.55 -25.45
C LYS A 354 10.95 -3.42 -25.21
N GLN A 355 10.61 -2.44 -24.36
CA GLN A 355 11.55 -1.40 -23.95
C GLN A 355 12.56 -1.91 -22.91
N TYR A 356 12.18 -2.92 -22.13
CA TYR A 356 12.96 -3.41 -20.99
C TYR A 356 13.44 -4.85 -21.15
N PHE A 357 12.76 -5.66 -21.96
CA PHE A 357 13.06 -7.07 -22.18
C PHE A 357 13.39 -7.34 -23.66
N SER A 358 14.36 -8.22 -23.92
CA SER A 358 14.77 -8.57 -25.29
C SER A 358 13.82 -9.54 -25.97
N SER A 359 13.05 -10.32 -25.21
CA SER A 359 12.08 -11.29 -25.70
C SER A 359 10.80 -11.18 -24.89
N VAL A 360 9.66 -11.11 -25.59
CA VAL A 360 8.32 -11.01 -25.01
C VAL A 360 7.40 -11.95 -25.80
N GLU A 361 6.88 -12.96 -25.13
CA GLU A 361 6.03 -14.01 -25.71
C GLU A 361 4.65 -13.99 -25.05
N GLN A 362 3.59 -14.07 -25.86
CA GLN A 362 2.24 -14.26 -25.34
C GLN A 362 2.05 -15.74 -24.97
N ARG A 363 1.73 -16.02 -23.70
CA ARG A 363 1.50 -17.38 -23.18
C ARG A 363 0.03 -17.78 -23.16
N ALA A 364 -0.85 -16.84 -22.84
CA ALA A 364 -2.29 -17.02 -22.85
C ALA A 364 -2.99 -15.69 -23.13
N ALA A 365 -4.26 -15.74 -23.53
CA ALA A 365 -5.06 -14.54 -23.69
C ALA A 365 -6.55 -14.83 -23.60
N SER A 366 -7.30 -13.87 -23.06
CA SER A 366 -8.75 -13.82 -23.04
C SER A 366 -9.23 -12.48 -23.64
N PRO A 367 -10.55 -12.24 -23.78
CA PRO A 367 -11.04 -10.98 -24.34
C PRO A 367 -10.54 -9.74 -23.59
N LYS A 368 -10.31 -9.84 -22.28
CA LYS A 368 -9.91 -8.70 -21.43
C LYS A 368 -8.43 -8.69 -21.06
N PHE A 369 -7.79 -9.86 -20.98
CA PHE A 369 -6.44 -9.99 -20.45
C PHE A 369 -5.51 -10.73 -21.40
N VAL A 370 -4.22 -10.48 -21.27
CA VAL A 370 -3.16 -11.19 -21.96
C VAL A 370 -2.08 -11.54 -20.95
N VAL A 371 -1.63 -12.80 -20.95
CA VAL A 371 -0.50 -13.25 -20.13
C VAL A 371 0.75 -13.28 -21.00
N PHE A 372 1.79 -12.59 -20.55
CA PHE A 372 3.08 -12.49 -21.20
C PHE A 372 4.15 -13.20 -20.38
N GLU A 373 5.10 -13.83 -21.07
CA GLU A 373 6.39 -14.19 -20.51
C GLU A 373 7.45 -13.30 -21.18
N ALA A 374 8.25 -12.61 -20.36
CA ALA A 374 9.32 -11.73 -20.83
C ALA A 374 10.66 -12.15 -20.22
N ARG A 375 11.75 -11.97 -20.95
CA ARG A 375 13.11 -12.34 -20.50
C ARG A 375 14.16 -11.40 -21.06
N ASN A 376 15.28 -11.30 -20.35
CA ASN A 376 16.51 -10.73 -20.90
C ASN A 376 17.24 -11.82 -21.67
N GLY A 377 17.94 -11.43 -22.74
CA GLY A 377 18.75 -12.39 -23.52
C GLY A 377 19.86 -12.90 -22.61
N ALA A 378 20.28 -14.15 -22.79
CA ALA A 378 21.56 -14.57 -22.26
C ALA A 378 22.62 -13.66 -22.90
N VAL A 379 23.33 -12.89 -22.08
CA VAL A 379 24.55 -12.19 -22.51
C VAL A 379 25.61 -13.24 -22.81
#